data_AF-A0AAX3IPV6-F1
#
_entry.id   AF-A0AAX3IPV6-F1
#
_cell.length_a   1.000
_cell.length_b   1.000
_cell.length_c   1.000
_cell.angle_alpha   90.00
_cell.angle_beta   90.00
_cell.angle_gamma   90.00
#
_symmetry.space_group_name_H-M   'P 1'
#
loop_
_entity.id
_entity.type
_entity.pdbx_description
1 polymer ?
#
loop_
_entity_poly.entity_id
_entity_poly.type
_entity_poly.pdbx_seq_one_letter_code
_entity_poly.pdbx_strand_id
1 'polypeptide(L)'
;MYKFAIFSRKDAQPNFFRNIILSTLNNSYFDKYVLCSAFFQENKFSTSSEIISALNSTRTVNIDIYGLYRGTWNKQFNQFCSNLKNYYQNSSCSTNFYKFKPNSHAKIFIARKQNLPLISIIGSSNLSAGAFADRTSKERWNQECDVVIWDDSDSSSKKIIENMLENIPSELKIFIYISNYDQTYIASDISCLDKINELENLMKNNADIYPV
;
A
#
# COMPACT_ATOMS: atom_id res chain seq x y z
N MET A 1 9.46 17.89 -2.38
CA MET A 1 9.49 17.62 -3.83
C MET A 1 9.24 16.14 -4.03
N TYR A 2 8.30 15.77 -4.89
CA TYR A 2 8.03 14.36 -5.14
C TYR A 2 9.19 13.68 -5.88
N LYS A 3 9.49 12.47 -5.45
CA LYS A 3 10.39 11.52 -6.12
C LYS A 3 9.62 10.24 -6.41
N PHE A 4 10.15 9.45 -7.33
CA PHE A 4 9.68 8.09 -7.52
C PHE A 4 10.84 7.11 -7.59
N ALA A 5 10.55 5.87 -7.23
CA ALA A 5 11.44 4.74 -7.32
C ALA A 5 10.69 3.57 -7.96
N ILE A 6 11.29 2.95 -8.97
CA ILE A 6 10.81 1.69 -9.54
C ILE A 6 11.58 0.57 -8.85
N PHE A 7 10.88 -0.27 -8.10
CA PHE A 7 11.45 -1.45 -7.45
C PHE A 7 11.08 -2.69 -8.25
N SER A 8 12.05 -3.28 -8.94
CA SER A 8 11.89 -4.61 -9.53
C SER A 8 12.33 -5.66 -8.51
N ARG A 9 11.39 -6.44 -7.98
CA ARG A 9 11.67 -7.44 -6.96
C ARG A 9 12.35 -8.65 -7.59
N LYS A 10 13.70 -8.64 -7.57
CA LYS A 10 14.51 -9.70 -8.15
C LYS A 10 14.68 -10.92 -7.25
N ASP A 11 14.60 -10.73 -5.94
CA ASP A 11 14.80 -11.76 -4.91
C ASP A 11 13.67 -11.74 -3.87
N ALA A 12 13.57 -12.83 -3.08
CA ALA A 12 12.53 -12.99 -2.07
C ALA A 12 12.59 -11.91 -0.99
N GLN A 13 13.80 -11.51 -0.60
CA GLN A 13 14.05 -10.46 0.38
C GLN A 13 15.06 -9.43 -0.17
N PRO A 14 14.94 -8.15 0.24
CA PRO A 14 13.86 -7.61 1.07
C PRO A 14 12.56 -7.43 0.27
N ASN A 15 11.42 -7.56 0.95
CA ASN A 15 10.11 -7.28 0.34
C ASN A 15 9.76 -5.79 0.48
N PHE A 16 10.18 -4.96 -0.49
CA PHE A 16 9.99 -3.51 -0.45
C PHE A 16 8.53 -3.07 -0.31
N PHE A 17 7.64 -3.67 -1.10
CA PHE A 17 6.20 -3.39 -1.05
C PHE A 17 5.64 -3.57 0.37
N ARG A 18 5.92 -4.73 0.97
CA ARG A 18 5.52 -5.04 2.34
C ARG A 18 6.14 -4.06 3.33
N ASN A 19 7.46 -3.89 3.27
CA ASN A 19 8.19 -3.16 4.29
C ASN A 19 7.82 -1.67 4.31
N ILE A 20 7.57 -1.08 3.14
CA ILE A 20 7.09 0.31 3.06
C ILE A 20 5.69 0.42 3.64
N ILE A 21 4.75 -0.46 3.29
CA ILE A 21 3.38 -0.44 3.85
C ILE A 21 3.43 -0.56 5.37
N LEU A 22 4.12 -1.59 5.91
CA LEU A 22 4.15 -1.83 7.35
C LEU A 22 4.89 -0.71 8.12
N SER A 23 6.02 -0.21 7.60
CA SER A 23 6.73 0.92 8.22
C SER A 23 5.88 2.19 8.23
N THR A 24 5.09 2.39 7.19
CA THR A 24 4.19 3.54 7.06
C THR A 24 3.00 3.42 8.03
N LEU A 25 2.38 2.25 8.14
CA LEU A 25 1.30 1.98 9.11
C LEU A 25 1.78 2.13 10.56
N ASN A 26 2.99 1.67 10.87
CA ASN A 26 3.59 1.76 12.21
C ASN A 26 4.00 3.20 12.59
N ASN A 27 4.22 4.08 11.62
CA ASN A 27 4.62 5.46 11.88
C ASN A 27 3.44 6.33 12.34
N SER A 28 3.54 6.93 13.53
CA SER A 28 2.50 7.75 14.19
C SER A 28 2.05 9.00 13.43
N TYR A 29 2.81 9.42 12.42
CA TYR A 29 2.62 10.68 11.72
C TYR A 29 1.37 10.71 10.83
N PHE A 30 1.13 9.65 10.05
CA PHE A 30 0.03 9.58 9.07
C PHE A 30 -1.33 9.38 9.76
N ASP A 31 -2.38 9.95 9.16
CA ASP A 31 -3.74 9.93 9.72
C ASP A 31 -4.77 9.24 8.82
N LYS A 32 -4.44 9.04 7.53
CA LYS A 32 -5.30 8.34 6.59
C LYS A 32 -4.52 7.43 5.65
N TYR A 33 -5.09 6.27 5.35
CA TYR A 33 -4.53 5.31 4.41
C TYR A 33 -5.56 4.84 3.39
N VAL A 34 -5.08 4.49 2.20
CA VAL A 34 -5.83 3.75 1.18
C VAL A 34 -5.08 2.44 0.93
N LEU A 35 -5.79 1.31 1.03
CA LEU A 35 -5.27 -0.02 0.73
C LEU A 35 -6.15 -0.67 -0.33
N CYS A 36 -5.61 -0.83 -1.53
CA CYS A 36 -6.29 -1.45 -2.66
C CYS A 36 -5.53 -2.69 -3.12
N SER A 37 -6.22 -3.82 -3.25
CA SER A 37 -5.66 -5.03 -3.83
C SER A 37 -6.75 -5.86 -4.50
N ALA A 38 -6.41 -6.58 -5.57
CA ALA A 38 -7.32 -7.56 -6.13
C ALA A 38 -7.47 -8.75 -5.16
N PHE A 39 -6.35 -9.18 -4.56
CA PHE A 39 -6.30 -10.36 -3.73
C PHE A 39 -5.88 -10.01 -2.31
N PHE A 40 -6.69 -10.44 -1.35
CA PHE A 40 -6.42 -10.40 0.08
C PHE A 40 -6.37 -11.84 0.57
N GLN A 41 -5.26 -12.26 1.18
CA GLN A 41 -5.10 -13.64 1.64
C GLN A 41 -5.29 -13.74 3.16
N GLU A 42 -6.12 -14.70 3.59
CA GLU A 42 -6.55 -14.90 4.99
C GLU A 42 -6.59 -16.38 5.44
N ASN A 43 -5.81 -17.24 4.77
CA ASN A 43 -5.76 -18.66 5.10
C ASN A 43 -4.38 -19.06 5.66
N LYS A 44 -3.52 -19.65 4.81
CA LYS A 44 -2.13 -20.03 5.12
C LYS A 44 -1.24 -18.83 5.48
N PHE A 45 -1.74 -17.63 5.26
CA PHE A 45 -1.14 -16.34 5.57
C PHE A 45 -2.31 -15.39 5.85
N SER A 46 -2.20 -14.59 6.91
CA SER A 46 -3.21 -13.60 7.28
C SER A 46 -2.65 -12.21 7.08
N THR A 47 -3.16 -11.53 6.04
CA THR A 47 -2.74 -10.16 5.71
C THR A 47 -3.28 -9.17 6.74
N SER A 48 -4.48 -9.43 7.27
CA SER A 48 -5.08 -8.64 8.33
C SER A 48 -4.24 -8.69 9.61
N SER A 49 -3.73 -9.85 10.03
CA SER A 49 -2.83 -9.94 11.19
C SER A 49 -1.56 -9.10 11.03
N GLU A 50 -0.97 -9.09 9.82
CA GLU A 50 0.21 -8.28 9.51
C GLU A 50 -0.07 -6.78 9.60
N ILE A 51 -1.18 -6.33 9.01
CA ILE A 51 -1.62 -4.94 9.03
C ILE A 51 -2.00 -4.50 10.45
N ILE A 52 -2.76 -5.32 11.17
CA ILE A 52 -3.16 -5.07 12.56
C ILE A 52 -1.94 -4.94 13.46
N SER A 53 -0.94 -5.83 13.32
CA SER A 53 0.28 -5.79 14.13
C SER A 53 1.10 -4.52 13.89
N ALA A 54 1.10 -4.00 12.65
CA ALA A 54 1.74 -2.72 12.34
C ALA A 54 0.94 -1.51 12.80
N LEU A 55 -0.39 -1.64 12.96
CA LEU A 55 -1.25 -0.56 13.42
C LEU A 55 -1.25 -0.48 14.95
N ASN A 56 -0.68 0.58 15.51
CA ASN A 56 -0.80 0.85 16.95
C ASN A 56 -2.25 1.29 17.30
N SER A 57 -2.94 0.53 18.15
CA SER A 57 -4.35 0.69 18.54
C SER A 57 -4.70 2.03 19.21
N THR A 58 -3.70 2.76 19.69
CA THR A 58 -3.88 4.03 20.42
C THR A 58 -4.03 5.25 19.53
N ARG A 59 -3.95 5.07 18.20
CA ARG A 59 -3.97 6.17 17.23
C ARG A 59 -5.34 6.36 16.61
N THR A 60 -5.67 7.60 16.28
CA THR A 60 -6.81 7.89 15.41
C THR A 60 -6.33 7.87 13.97
N VAL A 61 -6.64 6.79 13.25
CA VAL A 61 -6.36 6.67 11.81
C VAL A 61 -7.60 6.19 11.07
N ASN A 62 -7.76 6.62 9.82
CA ASN A 62 -8.79 6.13 8.92
C ASN A 62 -8.16 5.31 7.79
N ILE A 63 -8.74 4.14 7.48
CA ILE A 63 -8.28 3.30 6.37
C ILE A 63 -9.45 3.01 5.43
N ASP A 64 -9.30 3.44 4.18
CA ASP A 64 -10.19 3.07 3.08
C ASP A 64 -9.63 1.82 2.39
N ILE A 65 -10.40 0.73 2.39
CA ILE A 65 -9.97 -0.57 1.87
C ILE A 65 -10.78 -0.91 0.62
N TYR A 66 -10.09 -1.09 -0.50
CA TYR A 66 -10.70 -1.44 -1.78
C TYR A 66 -10.31 -2.86 -2.19
N GLY A 67 -11.29 -3.69 -2.50
CA GLY A 67 -11.02 -5.06 -2.91
C GLY A 67 -12.20 -5.80 -3.52
N LEU A 68 -12.34 -7.05 -3.09
CA LEU A 68 -13.30 -8.06 -3.53
C LEU A 68 -13.16 -8.47 -5.02
N TYR A 69 -12.22 -9.38 -5.28
CA TYR A 69 -12.11 -10.07 -6.56
C TYR A 69 -12.84 -11.43 -6.54
N ARG A 70 -13.27 -11.90 -7.72
CA ARG A 70 -14.14 -13.07 -7.89
C ARG A 70 -13.57 -14.37 -7.31
N GLY A 71 -14.46 -15.33 -7.10
CA GLY A 71 -14.13 -16.71 -6.75
C GLY A 71 -13.80 -16.89 -5.28
N THR A 72 -12.77 -17.68 -4.98
CA THR A 72 -12.33 -17.98 -3.61
C THR A 72 -11.81 -16.76 -2.86
N TRP A 73 -11.42 -15.69 -3.58
CA TRP A 73 -10.96 -14.42 -3.01
C TRP A 73 -12.06 -13.63 -2.31
N ASN A 74 -13.33 -13.81 -2.68
CA ASN A 74 -14.46 -13.19 -1.97
C ASN A 74 -14.48 -13.58 -0.49
N LYS A 75 -14.31 -14.89 -0.20
CA LYS A 75 -14.30 -15.39 1.19
C LYS A 75 -13.13 -14.84 1.99
N GLN A 76 -11.95 -14.75 1.36
CA GLN A 76 -10.76 -14.23 2.02
C GLN A 76 -10.84 -12.72 2.24
N PHE A 77 -11.40 -11.96 1.29
CA PHE A 77 -11.64 -10.53 1.49
C PHE A 77 -12.66 -10.28 2.61
N ASN A 78 -13.74 -11.06 2.68
CA ASN A 78 -14.69 -10.97 3.79
C ASN A 78 -14.00 -11.22 5.14
N GLN A 79 -13.17 -12.26 5.22
CA GLN A 79 -12.42 -12.55 6.44
C GLN A 79 -11.48 -11.40 6.82
N PHE A 80 -10.79 -10.81 5.84
CA PHE A 80 -9.88 -9.68 6.04
C PHE A 80 -10.64 -8.48 6.63
N CYS A 81 -11.79 -8.17 6.04
CA CYS A 81 -12.63 -7.07 6.49
C CYS A 81 -13.19 -7.31 7.90
N SER A 82 -13.67 -8.53 8.19
CA SER A 82 -14.17 -8.89 9.51
C SER A 82 -13.08 -8.80 10.58
N ASN A 83 -11.87 -9.28 10.30
CA ASN A 83 -10.74 -9.20 11.23
C ASN A 83 -10.39 -7.75 11.56
N LEU A 84 -10.33 -6.88 10.55
CA LEU A 84 -10.09 -5.46 10.74
C LEU A 84 -11.24 -4.79 11.51
N LYS A 85 -12.50 -5.01 11.11
CA LYS A 85 -13.66 -4.46 11.81
C LYS A 85 -13.66 -4.82 13.30
N ASN A 86 -13.36 -6.07 13.63
CA ASN A 86 -13.27 -6.55 15.01
C ASN A 86 -12.13 -5.89 15.80
N TYR A 87 -10.97 -5.69 15.17
CA TYR A 87 -9.86 -4.94 15.77
C TYR A 87 -10.29 -3.51 16.13
N TYR A 88 -11.03 -2.85 15.23
CA TYR A 88 -11.38 -1.45 15.38
C TYR A 88 -12.53 -1.15 16.33
N GLN A 89 -13.41 -2.12 16.62
CA GLN A 89 -14.47 -1.96 17.62
C GLN A 89 -13.95 -1.55 19.00
N ASN A 90 -12.67 -1.82 19.30
CA ASN A 90 -12.02 -1.49 20.57
C ASN A 90 -10.87 -0.47 20.42
N SER A 91 -10.83 0.29 19.33
CA SER A 91 -9.74 1.24 19.05
C SER A 91 -10.25 2.60 18.58
N SER A 92 -9.37 3.61 18.55
CA SER A 92 -9.65 4.92 17.95
C SER A 92 -9.51 4.97 16.43
N CYS A 93 -9.17 3.85 15.78
CA CYS A 93 -9.05 3.77 14.34
C CYS A 93 -10.42 3.47 13.69
N SER A 94 -10.58 3.82 12.42
CA SER A 94 -11.79 3.57 11.64
C SER A 94 -11.46 2.97 10.28
N THR A 95 -12.37 2.13 9.76
CA THR A 95 -12.22 1.57 8.42
C THR A 95 -13.49 1.58 7.61
N ASN A 96 -13.32 1.93 6.35
CA ASN A 96 -14.34 1.85 5.33
C ASN A 96 -13.94 0.77 4.34
N PHE A 97 -14.89 -0.08 3.96
CA PHE A 97 -14.67 -1.15 3.00
C PHE A 97 -15.41 -0.83 1.71
N TYR A 98 -14.75 -1.11 0.59
CA TYR A 98 -15.26 -0.80 -0.74
C TYR A 98 -15.04 -1.97 -1.69
N LYS A 99 -16.01 -2.14 -2.58
CA LYS A 99 -15.94 -3.05 -3.72
C LYS A 99 -16.00 -2.21 -4.99
N PHE A 100 -15.08 -2.45 -5.92
CA PHE A 100 -15.18 -1.82 -7.23
C PHE A 100 -16.41 -2.31 -8.02
N LYS A 101 -17.06 -1.40 -8.74
CA LYS A 101 -18.21 -1.69 -9.62
C LYS A 101 -17.83 -2.74 -10.68
N PRO A 102 -16.78 -2.54 -11.50
CA PRO A 102 -16.14 -3.63 -12.21
C PRO A 102 -15.18 -4.39 -11.28
N ASN A 103 -14.85 -5.65 -11.61
CA ASN A 103 -13.72 -6.28 -10.93
C ASN A 103 -12.45 -5.48 -11.22
N SER A 104 -11.83 -4.94 -10.18
CA SER A 104 -10.53 -4.29 -10.32
C SER A 104 -9.40 -5.28 -10.05
N HIS A 105 -8.38 -5.24 -10.90
CA HIS A 105 -7.11 -5.91 -10.64
C HIS A 105 -6.03 -4.94 -10.12
N ALA A 106 -6.40 -3.71 -9.72
CA ALA A 106 -5.47 -2.70 -9.25
C ALA A 106 -4.83 -3.09 -7.90
N LYS A 107 -3.58 -2.63 -7.69
CA LYS A 107 -2.92 -2.67 -6.39
C LYS A 107 -2.32 -1.30 -6.11
N ILE A 108 -2.84 -0.64 -5.08
CA ILE A 108 -2.54 0.75 -4.78
C ILE A 108 -2.46 0.90 -3.26
N PHE A 109 -1.43 1.57 -2.79
CA PHE A 109 -1.32 2.04 -1.42
C PHE A 109 -1.14 3.55 -1.42
N ILE A 110 -1.80 4.27 -0.52
CA ILE A 110 -1.60 5.72 -0.31
C ILE A 110 -1.59 5.98 1.18
N ALA A 111 -0.61 6.74 1.68
CA ALA A 111 -0.57 7.23 3.05
C ALA A 111 -0.60 8.75 3.06
N ARG A 112 -1.45 9.31 3.92
CA ARG A 112 -1.73 10.74 3.99
C ARG A 112 -1.48 11.32 5.38
N LYS A 113 -1.17 12.61 5.37
CA LYS A 113 -1.20 13.49 6.53
C LYS A 113 -2.00 14.74 6.18
N GLN A 114 -3.05 15.06 6.93
CA GLN A 114 -3.86 16.26 6.69
C GLN A 114 -4.27 16.42 5.22
N ASN A 115 -4.73 15.33 4.61
CA ASN A 115 -5.09 15.23 3.19
C ASN A 115 -3.94 15.38 2.18
N LEU A 116 -2.67 15.45 2.58
CA LEU A 116 -1.54 15.39 1.65
C LEU A 116 -1.09 13.93 1.49
N PRO A 117 -1.05 13.35 0.27
CA PRO A 117 -0.46 12.05 -0.01
C PRO A 117 1.06 12.17 0.01
N LEU A 118 1.68 11.49 0.96
CA LEU A 118 3.12 11.62 1.22
C LEU A 118 3.90 10.37 0.80
N ILE A 119 3.24 9.22 0.78
CA ILE A 119 3.76 7.96 0.22
C ILE A 119 2.63 7.34 -0.60
N SER A 120 2.96 6.85 -1.78
CA SER A 120 2.05 6.06 -2.61
C SER A 120 2.81 4.92 -3.28
N ILE A 121 2.14 3.78 -3.45
CA ILE A 121 2.67 2.64 -4.18
C ILE A 121 1.65 2.23 -5.23
N ILE A 122 2.08 2.03 -6.46
CA ILE A 122 1.27 1.54 -7.57
C ILE A 122 2.08 0.45 -8.28
N GLY A 123 1.49 -0.73 -8.45
CA GLY A 123 2.23 -1.82 -9.10
C GLY A 123 1.49 -3.13 -9.17
N SER A 124 2.26 -4.21 -9.19
CA SER A 124 1.77 -5.57 -9.40
C SER A 124 1.56 -6.37 -8.09
N SER A 125 2.13 -5.91 -6.97
CA SER A 125 2.07 -6.62 -5.69
C SER A 125 0.69 -6.60 -5.05
N ASN A 126 0.06 -7.78 -4.91
CA ASN A 126 -1.17 -7.94 -4.12
C ASN A 126 -0.88 -8.07 -2.62
N LEU A 127 -1.91 -7.85 -1.80
CA LEU A 127 -1.98 -8.27 -0.40
C LEU A 127 -2.22 -9.80 -0.27
N SER A 128 -1.38 -10.58 -0.95
CA SER A 128 -1.38 -12.05 -0.94
C SER A 128 -0.02 -12.58 -0.50
N ALA A 129 0.08 -13.83 -0.05
CA ALA A 129 1.30 -14.33 0.55
C ALA A 129 2.49 -14.34 -0.43
N GLY A 130 2.26 -14.55 -1.73
CA GLY A 130 3.34 -14.54 -2.73
C GLY A 130 4.00 -13.17 -2.90
N ALA A 131 3.23 -12.09 -2.75
CA ALA A 131 3.69 -10.72 -2.94
C ALA A 131 3.96 -9.99 -1.62
N PHE A 132 3.18 -10.23 -0.56
CA PHE A 132 3.20 -9.45 0.69
C PHE A 132 3.79 -10.17 1.91
N ALA A 133 3.92 -11.49 1.92
CA ALA A 133 4.58 -12.16 3.05
C ALA A 133 6.11 -11.95 3.00
N ASP A 134 6.76 -12.00 4.16
CA ASP A 134 8.23 -11.99 4.25
C ASP A 134 8.78 -13.40 4.03
N ARG A 135 8.85 -13.79 2.75
CA ARG A 135 9.26 -15.12 2.34
C ARG A 135 10.76 -15.21 2.13
N THR A 136 11.32 -16.36 2.47
CA THR A 136 12.70 -16.70 2.13
C THR A 136 12.81 -17.20 0.68
N SER A 137 14.05 -17.30 0.17
CA SER A 137 14.33 -17.84 -1.17
C SER A 137 13.91 -19.31 -1.36
N LYS A 138 13.66 -20.04 -0.27
CA LYS A 138 13.20 -21.45 -0.29
C LYS A 138 11.69 -21.57 -0.48
N GLU A 139 10.95 -20.49 -0.32
CA GLU A 139 9.49 -20.46 -0.43
C GLU A 139 9.06 -19.88 -1.77
N ARG A 140 7.83 -20.19 -2.22
CA ARG A 140 7.29 -19.57 -3.44
C ARG A 140 6.97 -18.10 -3.19
N TRP A 141 7.66 -17.20 -3.84
CA TRP A 141 7.40 -15.75 -3.83
C TRP A 141 7.20 -15.26 -5.26
N ASN A 142 6.57 -14.10 -5.43
CA ASN A 142 6.31 -13.52 -6.74
C ASN A 142 7.38 -12.50 -7.12
N GLN A 143 7.84 -12.56 -8.37
CA GLN A 143 8.53 -11.45 -8.99
C GLN A 143 7.49 -10.35 -9.29
N GLU A 144 7.67 -9.19 -8.67
CA GLU A 144 6.75 -8.07 -8.73
C GLU A 144 7.51 -6.80 -9.12
N CYS A 145 6.80 -5.80 -9.63
CA CYS A 145 7.36 -4.49 -9.92
C CYS A 145 6.40 -3.43 -9.40
N ASP A 146 6.90 -2.56 -8.52
CA ASP A 146 6.11 -1.51 -7.89
C ASP A 146 6.81 -0.16 -8.04
N VAL A 147 6.02 0.86 -8.36
CA VAL A 147 6.46 2.25 -8.33
C VAL A 147 6.07 2.84 -7.00
N VAL A 148 7.06 3.32 -6.25
CA VAL A 148 6.86 4.06 -5.01
C VAL A 148 7.06 5.53 -5.31
N ILE A 149 6.10 6.35 -4.92
CA ILE A 149 6.13 7.80 -5.05
C ILE A 149 6.11 8.37 -3.65
N TRP A 150 6.99 9.31 -3.32
CA TRP A 150 6.99 9.96 -2.01
C TRP A 150 7.32 11.45 -2.12
N ASP A 151 6.82 12.24 -1.18
CA ASP A 151 7.28 13.61 -1.03
C ASP A 151 8.59 13.65 -0.24
N ASP A 152 9.69 14.01 -0.88
CA ASP A 152 11.02 14.09 -0.26
C ASP A 152 11.22 15.33 0.62
N SER A 153 10.30 16.30 0.57
CA SER A 153 10.34 17.45 1.51
C SER A 153 9.74 17.15 2.87
N ASP A 154 8.91 16.12 2.99
CA ASP A 154 8.37 15.70 4.28
C ASP A 154 9.36 14.76 4.98
N SER A 155 9.69 15.07 6.25
CA SER A 155 10.72 14.32 6.98
C SER A 155 10.30 12.89 7.30
N SER A 156 9.01 12.62 7.48
CA SER A 156 8.51 11.31 7.87
C SER A 156 8.49 10.37 6.68
N SER A 157 8.00 10.82 5.51
CA SER A 157 8.08 10.05 4.27
C SER A 157 9.52 9.81 3.85
N LYS A 158 10.34 10.86 3.83
CA LYS A 158 11.77 10.78 3.49
C LYS A 158 12.48 9.74 4.35
N LYS A 159 12.34 9.82 5.68
CA LYS A 159 12.98 8.87 6.61
C LYS A 159 12.55 7.42 6.38
N ILE A 160 11.27 7.17 6.08
CA ILE A 160 10.80 5.81 5.78
C ILE A 160 11.50 5.27 4.53
N ILE A 161 11.56 6.06 3.45
CA ILE A 161 12.17 5.62 2.20
C ILE A 161 13.70 5.50 2.32
N GLU A 162 14.38 6.46 2.96
CA GLU A 162 15.83 6.40 3.20
C GLU A 162 16.21 5.17 4.02
N ASN A 163 15.51 4.91 5.13
CA ASN A 163 15.74 3.70 5.93
C ASN A 163 15.57 2.42 5.09
N MET A 164 14.62 2.40 4.15
CA MET A 164 14.46 1.26 3.24
C MET A 164 15.63 1.14 2.27
N LEU A 165 16.10 2.25 1.70
CA LEU A 165 17.19 2.31 0.72
C LEU A 165 18.58 2.02 1.31
N GLU A 166 18.82 2.42 2.56
CA GLU A 166 20.08 2.20 3.27
C GLU A 166 20.31 0.73 3.60
N ASN A 167 19.24 -0.01 3.94
CA ASN A 167 19.29 -1.41 4.33
C ASN A 167 19.30 -2.40 3.14
N ILE A 168 19.46 -1.89 1.91
CA ILE A 168 19.44 -2.72 0.70
C ILE A 168 20.85 -3.28 0.44
N PRO A 169 20.98 -4.62 0.28
CA PRO A 169 22.22 -5.22 -0.20
C PRO A 169 22.69 -4.57 -1.50
N SER A 170 23.98 -4.29 -1.63
CA SER A 170 24.51 -3.47 -2.74
C SER A 170 24.21 -4.09 -4.11
N GLU A 171 24.19 -5.41 -4.19
CA GLU A 171 23.84 -6.21 -5.37
C GLU A 171 22.39 -6.03 -5.84
N LEU A 172 21.48 -5.61 -4.95
CA LEU A 172 20.07 -5.37 -5.30
C LEU A 172 19.80 -3.95 -5.76
N LYS A 173 20.70 -3.00 -5.47
CA LYS A 173 20.51 -1.57 -5.83
C LYS A 173 20.40 -1.35 -7.33
N ILE A 174 20.97 -2.23 -8.15
CA ILE A 174 20.88 -2.17 -9.62
C ILE A 174 19.46 -2.40 -10.16
N PHE A 175 18.55 -2.94 -9.35
CA PHE A 175 17.15 -3.18 -9.71
C PHE A 175 16.20 -2.08 -9.21
N ILE A 176 16.77 -0.94 -8.78
CA ILE A 176 16.06 0.19 -8.20
C ILE A 176 16.40 1.43 -9.00
N TYR A 177 15.38 2.03 -9.62
CA TYR A 177 15.53 3.22 -10.44
C TYR A 177 14.87 4.39 -9.75
N ILE A 178 15.65 5.36 -9.29
CA ILE A 178 15.18 6.53 -8.55
C ILE A 178 15.30 7.77 -9.43
N SER A 179 14.25 8.59 -9.47
CA SER A 179 14.28 9.89 -10.12
C SER A 179 13.43 10.91 -9.38
N ASN A 180 13.73 12.18 -9.60
CA ASN A 180 12.82 13.26 -9.25
C ASN A 180 11.57 13.17 -10.15
N TYR A 181 10.41 13.50 -9.58
CA TYR A 181 9.21 13.70 -10.38
C TYR A 181 9.30 15.05 -11.07
N ASP A 182 9.42 15.05 -12.40
CA ASP A 182 9.43 16.26 -13.20
C ASP A 182 8.00 16.64 -13.61
N GLN A 183 7.52 17.77 -13.08
CA GLN A 183 6.19 18.30 -13.39
C GLN A 183 6.12 18.93 -14.80
N THR A 184 7.26 19.23 -15.41
CA THR A 184 7.33 19.91 -16.72
C THR A 184 7.24 18.94 -17.90
N TYR A 185 7.32 17.63 -17.63
CA TYR A 185 7.30 16.59 -18.65
C TYR A 185 5.86 16.21 -19.03
N ILE A 186 5.45 16.59 -20.25
CA ILE A 186 4.11 16.48 -20.86
C ILE A 186 3.16 17.58 -20.36
N ALA A 187 2.41 18.21 -21.28
CA ALA A 187 1.44 19.30 -21.07
C ALA A 187 0.22 18.93 -20.19
N SER A 188 0.38 18.04 -19.20
CA SER A 188 -0.54 17.95 -18.08
C SER A 188 -0.13 19.03 -17.07
N ASP A 189 -0.89 20.11 -16.95
CA ASP A 189 -0.74 21.12 -15.89
C ASP A 189 -1.07 20.57 -14.48
N ILE A 190 -1.08 19.24 -14.32
CA ILE A 190 -1.54 18.53 -13.13
C ILE A 190 -0.30 18.08 -12.36
N SER A 191 -0.18 18.57 -11.12
CA SER A 191 0.93 18.22 -10.23
C SER A 191 0.90 16.72 -9.85
N CYS A 192 2.03 16.19 -9.33
CA CYS A 192 2.07 14.82 -8.81
C CYS A 192 1.01 14.58 -7.72
N LEU A 193 0.87 15.58 -6.83
CA LEU A 193 -0.16 15.62 -5.78
C LEU A 193 -1.56 15.46 -6.38
N ASP A 194 -1.88 16.26 -7.40
CA ASP A 194 -3.20 16.25 -8.03
C ASP A 194 -3.47 14.93 -8.76
N LYS A 195 -2.47 14.35 -9.44
CA LYS A 195 -2.59 13.02 -10.07
C LYS A 195 -2.91 11.92 -9.05
N ILE A 196 -2.30 11.94 -7.87
CA ILE A 196 -2.61 10.97 -6.79
C ILE A 196 -4.02 11.21 -6.23
N ASN A 197 -4.42 12.47 -6.07
CA ASN A 197 -5.78 12.83 -5.64
C ASN A 197 -6.84 12.39 -6.66
N GLU A 198 -6.61 12.63 -7.94
CA GLU A 198 -7.47 12.20 -9.04
C GLU A 198 -7.59 10.68 -9.09
N LEU A 199 -6.49 9.94 -8.91
CA LEU A 199 -6.51 8.48 -8.81
C LEU A 199 -7.40 7.99 -7.67
N GLU A 200 -7.25 8.53 -6.46
CA GLU A 200 -8.10 8.16 -5.32
C GLU A 200 -9.58 8.52 -5.57
N ASN A 201 -9.86 9.67 -6.19
CA ASN A 201 -11.22 10.09 -6.56
C ASN A 201 -11.83 9.16 -7.61
N LEU A 202 -11.06 8.76 -8.63
CA LEU A 202 -11.48 7.76 -9.61
C LEU A 202 -11.78 6.42 -8.94
N MET A 203 -10.99 6.01 -7.95
CA MET A 203 -11.25 4.78 -7.19
C MET A 203 -12.58 4.87 -6.42
N LYS A 204 -12.81 5.98 -5.70
CA LYS A 204 -14.06 6.24 -4.96
C LYS A 204 -15.28 6.24 -5.88
N ASN A 205 -15.22 6.95 -6.99
CA ASN A 205 -16.34 7.06 -7.93
C ASN A 205 -16.69 5.73 -8.61
N ASN A 206 -15.72 4.83 -8.73
CA ASN A 206 -15.87 3.51 -9.33
C ASN A 206 -16.07 2.38 -8.30
N ALA A 207 -16.35 2.70 -7.04
CA ALA A 207 -16.59 1.71 -6.00
C ALA A 207 -17.90 1.97 -5.26
N ASP A 208 -18.47 0.90 -4.73
CA ASP A 208 -19.61 0.92 -3.83
C ASP A 208 -19.13 0.59 -2.42
N ILE A 209 -19.81 1.13 -1.40
CA ILE A 209 -19.58 0.75 -0.01
C ILE A 209 -19.86 -0.75 0.12
N TYR A 210 -18.92 -1.48 0.71
CA TYR A 210 -19.03 -2.90 0.96
C TYR A 210 -19.47 -3.16 2.40
N PRO A 211 -20.69 -3.67 2.63
CA PRO A 211 -21.15 -3.99 3.97
C PRO A 211 -20.43 -5.23 4.48
N VAL A 212 -19.84 -5.11 5.67
CA VAL A 212 -19.09 -6.16 6.39
C VAL A 212 -19.79 -6.43 7.70
#